data_AF-A0A1C5Z979-F1
#
_entry.id   AF-A0A1C5Z979-F1
#
_cell.length_a   1.000
_cell.length_b   1.000
_cell.length_c   1.000
_cell.angle_alpha   90.00
_cell.angle_beta   90.00
_cell.angle_gamma   90.00
#
_symmetry.space_group_name_H-M   'P 1'
#
loop_
_entity.id
_entity.type
_entity.pdbx_description
1 polymer ?
#
loop_
_entity_poly.entity_id
_entity_poly.type
_entity_poly.pdbx_seq_one_letter_code
_entity_poly.pdbx_strand_id
1 'polypeptide(L)'
;MFVPGEAGEWNAVKERTKLSENTGKIREIRVTKRSSGGAAQELLIESENGQVRIQSEYSIRYVLCDGKTQAVRQDGSRAAVTSLLPSSFFQVSTFKEDGFVIGYTLIGGGYGHGIGMSQNGAKHMAEASVSAEEILTFFYKGCQLKMIS
;
A
#
# COMPACT_ATOMS: atom_id res chain seq x y z
N MET A 1 -4.06 -1.17 9.86
CA MET A 1 -3.24 -2.28 9.37
C MET A 1 -1.81 -2.00 9.73
N PHE A 2 -1.28 -2.81 10.63
CA PHE A 2 0.12 -2.84 11.03
C PHE A 2 0.74 -4.13 10.48
N VAL A 3 1.87 -4.01 9.79
CA VAL A 3 2.66 -5.13 9.27
C VAL A 3 4.07 -4.98 9.85
N PRO A 4 4.45 -5.76 10.88
CA PRO A 4 5.80 -5.73 11.44
C PRO A 4 6.74 -6.52 10.55
N GLY A 5 7.79 -5.88 10.04
CA GLY A 5 8.74 -6.53 9.16
C GLY A 5 10.06 -6.92 9.81
N GLU A 6 10.45 -8.20 9.70
CA GLU A 6 11.74 -8.74 10.16
C GLU A 6 12.75 -8.95 9.02
N ALA A 7 14.03 -9.21 9.36
CA ALA A 7 15.13 -9.36 8.39
C ALA A 7 14.90 -10.46 7.32
N GLY A 8 14.09 -11.48 7.60
CA GLY A 8 13.73 -12.54 6.63
C GLY A 8 12.81 -12.08 5.49
N GLU A 9 12.14 -10.94 5.67
CA GLU A 9 11.22 -10.36 4.69
C GLU A 9 11.98 -9.59 3.60
N TRP A 10 13.21 -9.21 3.91
CA TRP A 10 14.09 -8.47 3.02
C TRP A 10 14.50 -9.28 1.77
N ASN A 11 14.73 -10.58 1.91
CA ASN A 11 15.06 -11.43 0.77
C ASN A 11 13.91 -11.48 -0.25
N ALA A 12 12.66 -11.48 0.22
CA ALA A 12 11.49 -11.43 -0.66
C ALA A 12 11.39 -10.10 -1.42
N VAL A 13 11.72 -8.97 -0.78
CA VAL A 13 11.77 -7.65 -1.43
C VAL A 13 12.86 -7.61 -2.51
N LYS A 14 14.07 -8.13 -2.22
CA LYS A 14 15.17 -8.22 -3.20
C LYS A 14 14.77 -9.04 -4.42
N GLU A 15 14.19 -10.23 -4.22
CA GLU A 15 13.71 -11.09 -5.30
C GLU A 15 12.67 -10.40 -6.17
N ARG A 16 11.70 -9.71 -5.56
CA ARG A 16 10.59 -9.05 -6.28
C ARG A 16 11.01 -7.77 -7.00
N THR A 17 12.04 -7.09 -6.54
CA THR A 17 12.51 -5.83 -7.14
C THR A 17 13.50 -6.02 -8.28
N LYS A 18 14.03 -7.24 -8.47
CA LYS A 18 15.15 -7.52 -9.40
C LYS A 18 16.33 -6.57 -9.17
N LEU A 19 16.50 -6.09 -7.94
CA LEU A 19 17.72 -5.44 -7.52
C LEU A 19 18.87 -6.40 -7.81
N SER A 20 19.94 -5.91 -8.46
CA SER A 20 21.05 -6.76 -8.88
C SER A 20 21.61 -7.52 -7.67
N GLU A 21 22.15 -8.72 -7.88
CA GLU A 21 22.75 -9.52 -6.81
C GLU A 21 23.81 -8.73 -6.01
N ASN A 22 24.38 -7.68 -6.62
CA ASN A 22 25.40 -6.82 -6.04
C ASN A 22 24.88 -5.47 -5.50
N THR A 23 23.60 -5.35 -5.13
CA THR A 23 23.01 -4.09 -4.62
C THR A 23 23.57 -3.66 -3.25
N GLY A 24 24.22 -4.57 -2.51
CA GLY A 24 24.74 -4.28 -1.17
C GLY A 24 23.64 -4.17 -0.12
N LYS A 25 23.95 -3.55 1.03
CA LYS A 25 22.97 -3.32 2.11
C LYS A 25 22.09 -2.10 1.79
N ILE A 26 20.85 -2.10 2.27
CA ILE A 26 19.92 -0.98 2.10
C ILE A 26 20.20 0.09 3.14
N ARG A 27 20.16 1.34 2.71
CA ARG A 27 20.29 2.51 3.57
C ARG A 27 18.94 3.15 3.86
N GLU A 28 18.01 3.10 2.90
CA GLU A 28 16.71 3.76 3.04
C GLU A 28 15.60 3.09 2.25
N ILE A 29 14.39 3.13 2.81
CA ILE A 29 13.14 2.82 2.11
C ILE A 29 12.16 3.95 2.42
N ARG A 30 11.76 4.71 1.41
CA ARG A 30 10.84 5.84 1.61
C ARG A 30 9.85 6.02 0.46
N VAL A 31 8.63 6.43 0.80
CA VAL A 31 7.64 6.89 -0.19
C VAL A 31 8.03 8.30 -0.63
N THR A 32 8.25 8.48 -1.94
CA THR A 32 8.68 9.76 -2.52
C THR A 32 7.54 10.51 -3.21
N LYS A 33 6.48 9.81 -3.63
CA LYS A 33 5.29 10.42 -4.24
C LYS A 33 4.02 9.76 -3.78
N ARG A 34 2.98 10.57 -3.56
CA ARG A 34 1.63 10.13 -3.23
C ARG A 34 0.62 10.68 -4.25
N SER A 35 -0.50 9.98 -4.40
CA SER A 35 -1.66 10.49 -5.14
C SER A 35 -2.31 11.63 -4.36
N SER A 36 -3.22 12.39 -5.02
CA SER A 36 -4.05 13.39 -4.35
C SER A 36 -4.90 12.81 -3.21
N GLY A 37 -5.25 11.51 -3.30
CA GLY A 37 -5.93 10.78 -2.23
C GLY A 37 -5.02 10.29 -1.11
N GLY A 38 -3.70 10.39 -1.25
CA GLY A 38 -2.71 9.97 -0.24
C GLY A 38 -2.10 8.57 -0.43
N ALA A 39 -2.52 7.83 -1.45
CA ALA A 39 -1.97 6.52 -1.79
C ALA A 39 -0.50 6.65 -2.22
N ALA A 40 0.40 5.79 -1.76
CA ALA A 40 1.78 5.78 -2.27
C ALA A 40 1.79 5.44 -3.78
N GLN A 41 2.48 6.27 -4.56
CA GLN A 41 2.64 6.16 -6.01
C GLN A 41 4.07 5.93 -6.45
N GLU A 42 5.04 6.35 -5.64
CA GLU A 42 6.45 6.06 -5.84
C GLU A 42 7.12 5.69 -4.51
N LEU A 43 7.84 4.57 -4.51
CA LEU A 43 8.71 4.13 -3.44
C LEU A 43 10.15 4.14 -3.93
N LEU A 44 11.05 4.71 -3.15
CA LEU A 44 12.48 4.65 -3.37
C LEU A 44 13.11 3.70 -2.37
N ILE A 45 13.95 2.80 -2.88
CA ILE A 45 14.85 1.95 -2.09
C ILE A 45 16.28 2.33 -2.47
N GLU A 46 17.03 2.83 -1.50
CA GLU A 46 18.45 3.20 -1.65
C GLU A 46 19.35 2.19 -0.96
N SER A 47 20.43 1.83 -1.62
CA SER A 47 21.41 0.85 -1.17
C SER A 47 22.83 1.39 -1.29
N GLU A 48 23.81 0.62 -0.84
CA GLU A 48 25.23 0.96 -1.03
C GLU A 48 25.61 1.10 -2.51
N ASN A 49 25.09 0.23 -3.37
CA ASN A 49 25.56 0.11 -4.75
C ASN A 49 24.53 0.60 -5.78
N GLY A 50 23.49 1.31 -5.35
CA GLY A 50 22.48 1.85 -6.25
C GLY A 50 21.16 2.19 -5.58
N GLN A 51 20.17 2.52 -6.42
CA GLN A 51 18.80 2.81 -5.99
C GLN A 51 17.79 2.28 -7.00
N VAL A 52 16.59 1.95 -6.54
CA VAL A 52 15.46 1.58 -7.39
C VAL A 52 14.23 2.40 -7.03
N ARG A 53 13.50 2.85 -8.06
CA ARG A 53 12.19 3.49 -7.93
C ARG A 53 11.11 2.52 -8.37
N ILE A 54 10.20 2.22 -7.47
CA ILE A 54 9.03 1.39 -7.75
C ILE A 54 7.85 2.34 -7.92
N GLN A 55 7.24 2.29 -9.09
CA GLN A 55 6.12 3.15 -9.46
C GLN A 55 4.83 2.36 -9.49
N SER A 56 3.72 3.07 -9.26
CA SER A 56 2.36 2.57 -9.09
C SER A 56 2.06 1.96 -7.73
N GLU A 57 0.79 2.12 -7.32
CA GLU A 57 0.26 1.54 -6.09
C GLU A 57 0.41 0.02 -6.04
N TYR A 58 0.10 -0.65 -7.16
CA TYR A 58 0.14 -2.10 -7.27
C TYR A 58 1.55 -2.66 -7.06
N SER A 59 2.56 -2.13 -7.77
CA SER A 59 3.93 -2.62 -7.66
C SER A 59 4.52 -2.38 -6.27
N ILE A 60 4.20 -1.23 -5.65
CA ILE A 60 4.62 -0.93 -4.28
C ILE A 60 4.02 -1.96 -3.31
N ARG A 61 2.71 -2.24 -3.44
CA ARG A 61 2.02 -3.23 -2.61
C ARG A 61 2.55 -4.64 -2.78
N TYR A 62 2.96 -4.97 -4.00
CA TYR A 62 3.50 -6.28 -4.33
C TYR A 62 4.92 -6.44 -3.78
N VAL A 63 5.77 -5.43 -3.97
CA VAL A 63 7.17 -5.47 -3.54
C VAL A 63 7.29 -5.51 -2.02
N LEU A 64 6.51 -4.69 -1.29
CA LEU A 64 6.55 -4.64 0.17
C LEU A 64 5.69 -5.72 0.86
N CYS A 65 5.15 -6.67 0.09
CA CYS A 65 4.46 -7.83 0.64
C CYS A 65 5.45 -8.99 0.75
N ASP A 66 5.85 -9.33 1.96
CA ASP A 66 6.76 -10.44 2.25
C ASP A 66 6.09 -11.83 2.06
N GLY A 67 4.75 -11.85 2.07
CA GLY A 67 3.93 -13.04 1.92
C GLY A 67 3.83 -13.92 3.17
N LYS A 68 4.40 -13.48 4.31
CA LYS A 68 4.45 -14.26 5.55
C LYS A 68 3.83 -13.48 6.70
N THR A 69 4.15 -12.20 6.81
CA THR A 69 3.69 -11.36 7.91
C THR A 69 2.21 -11.04 7.80
N GLN A 70 1.52 -11.25 8.93
CA GLN A 70 0.09 -11.00 9.04
C GLN A 70 -0.18 -9.52 9.33
N ALA A 71 -1.23 -9.00 8.70
CA ALA A 71 -1.82 -7.73 9.02
C ALA A 71 -2.47 -7.77 10.40
N VAL A 72 -2.16 -6.81 11.27
CA VAL A 72 -2.94 -6.56 12.48
C VAL A 72 -3.97 -5.46 12.18
N ARG A 73 -5.25 -5.79 12.37
CA ARG A 73 -6.39 -4.88 12.19
C ARG A 73 -6.62 -4.04 13.46
N GLN A 74 -7.48 -3.02 13.35
CA GLN A 74 -7.77 -2.12 14.46
C GLN A 74 -8.48 -2.80 15.64
N ASP A 75 -9.23 -3.87 15.37
CA ASP A 75 -9.88 -4.72 16.37
C ASP A 75 -8.92 -5.75 17.00
N GLY A 76 -7.63 -5.69 16.69
CA GLY A 76 -6.61 -6.64 17.14
C GLY A 76 -6.60 -7.98 16.39
N SER A 77 -7.58 -8.24 15.51
CA SER A 77 -7.60 -9.45 14.71
C SER A 77 -6.46 -9.47 13.68
N ARG A 78 -6.04 -10.67 13.30
CA ARG A 78 -4.96 -10.90 12.34
C ARG A 78 -5.51 -11.41 11.02
N ALA A 79 -4.95 -10.93 9.91
CA ALA A 79 -5.29 -11.38 8.57
C ALA A 79 -4.03 -11.74 7.78
N ALA A 80 -4.08 -12.85 7.05
CA ALA A 80 -2.99 -13.27 6.17
C ALA A 80 -2.83 -12.28 5.01
N VAL A 81 -1.57 -11.99 4.65
CA VAL A 81 -1.21 -11.12 3.52
C VAL A 81 -0.15 -11.84 2.71
N THR A 82 -0.57 -12.59 1.69
CA THR A 82 0.27 -13.60 1.04
C THR A 82 0.93 -13.12 -0.24
N SER A 83 0.24 -12.29 -1.03
CA SER A 83 0.73 -11.86 -2.35
C SER A 83 0.76 -10.35 -2.55
N LEU A 84 -0.15 -9.62 -1.90
CA LEU A 84 -0.35 -8.20 -2.12
C LEU A 84 -0.84 -7.53 -0.83
N LEU A 85 -0.20 -6.41 -0.45
CA LEU A 85 -0.71 -5.59 0.64
C LEU A 85 -2.15 -5.11 0.33
N PRO A 86 -3.04 -4.91 1.31
CA PRO A 86 -4.42 -4.51 1.07
C PRO A 86 -4.59 -3.14 0.40
N SER A 87 -3.65 -2.22 0.59
CA SER A 87 -3.66 -0.89 -0.03
C SER A 87 -2.24 -0.29 -0.02
N SER A 88 -2.04 0.87 -0.67
CA SER A 88 -0.85 1.72 -0.46
C SER A 88 -1.07 2.95 0.41
N PHE A 89 -2.19 3.01 1.15
CA PHE A 89 -2.44 4.06 2.15
C PHE A 89 -1.73 3.73 3.46
N PHE A 90 -0.40 3.74 3.42
CA PHE A 90 0.46 3.49 4.58
C PHE A 90 1.61 4.49 4.67
N GLN A 91 2.19 4.56 5.86
CA GLN A 91 3.53 5.09 6.11
C GLN A 91 4.51 3.93 6.23
N VAL A 92 5.77 4.18 5.85
CA VAL A 92 6.87 3.23 6.00
C VAL A 92 7.77 3.76 7.10
N SER A 93 8.03 2.94 8.11
CA SER A 93 9.03 3.21 9.15
C SER A 93 10.12 2.15 9.05
N THR A 94 11.38 2.54 8.94
CA THR A 94 12.51 1.60 8.84
C THR A 94 13.19 1.42 10.19
N PHE A 95 13.70 0.22 10.44
CA PHE A 95 14.60 -0.08 11.55
C PHE A 95 16.01 -0.23 10.99
N LYS A 96 16.99 0.40 11.63
CA LYS A 96 18.37 0.41 11.14
C LYS A 96 19.36 -0.01 12.22
N GLU A 97 20.40 -0.72 11.78
CA GLU A 97 21.59 -1.07 12.56
C GLU A 97 22.82 -0.74 11.71
N ASP A 98 23.82 -0.08 12.31
CA ASP A 98 25.02 0.42 11.62
C ASP A 98 24.73 1.25 10.35
N GLY A 99 23.61 2.00 10.35
CA GLY A 99 23.19 2.83 9.21
C GLY A 99 22.48 2.07 8.08
N PHE A 100 22.22 0.77 8.25
CA PHE A 100 21.57 -0.07 7.27
C PHE A 100 20.20 -0.56 7.74
N VAL A 101 19.22 -0.61 6.83
CA VAL A 101 17.88 -1.10 7.10
C VAL A 101 17.92 -2.61 7.34
N ILE A 102 17.44 -3.04 8.51
CA ILE A 102 17.30 -4.45 8.92
C ILE A 102 15.84 -4.92 8.94
N GLY A 103 14.89 -3.99 8.85
CA GLY A 103 13.47 -4.26 8.85
C GLY A 103 12.66 -2.99 8.60
N TYR A 104 11.35 -3.14 8.44
CA TYR A 104 10.44 -2.01 8.28
C TYR A 104 9.08 -2.33 8.88
N THR A 105 8.28 -1.31 9.15
CA THR A 105 6.89 -1.42 9.54
C THR A 105 6.04 -0.61 8.59
N LEU A 106 4.90 -1.18 8.20
CA LEU A 106 3.87 -0.47 7.46
C LEU A 106 2.70 -0.17 8.39
N ILE A 107 2.38 1.12 8.53
CA ILE A 107 1.24 1.58 9.34
C ILE A 107 0.28 2.33 8.42
N GLY A 108 -0.92 1.78 8.25
CA GLY A 108 -1.88 2.31 7.29
C GLY A 108 -3.26 1.69 7.40
N GLY A 109 -4.08 1.88 6.37
CA GLY A 109 -5.44 1.38 6.33
C GLY A 109 -6.01 1.29 4.93
N GLY A 110 -7.31 1.01 4.84
CA GLY A 110 -8.00 0.84 3.57
C GLY A 110 -7.79 -0.53 2.93
N TYR A 111 -8.59 -0.79 1.91
CA TYR A 111 -8.60 -2.03 1.14
C TYR A 111 -8.96 -1.69 -0.31
N GLY A 112 -8.12 -2.11 -1.26
CA GLY A 112 -8.27 -1.79 -2.67
C GLY A 112 -7.42 -0.60 -3.12
N HIS A 113 -7.55 -0.26 -4.41
CA HIS A 113 -6.69 0.72 -5.10
C HIS A 113 -7.03 2.18 -4.82
N GLY A 114 -8.18 2.46 -4.17
CA GLY A 114 -8.56 3.81 -3.72
C GLY A 114 -8.94 4.79 -4.84
N ILE A 115 -9.45 4.29 -5.98
CA ILE A 115 -9.93 5.12 -7.10
C ILE A 115 -11.42 4.86 -7.31
N GLY A 116 -12.21 5.91 -7.53
CA GLY A 116 -13.65 5.82 -7.75
C GLY A 116 -14.43 5.72 -6.43
N MET A 117 -15.35 4.77 -6.35
CA MET A 117 -16.28 4.64 -5.23
C MET A 117 -15.72 3.81 -4.07
N SER A 118 -15.74 4.39 -2.88
CA SER A 118 -15.54 3.63 -1.65
C SER A 118 -16.81 2.83 -1.35
N GLN A 119 -16.73 1.51 -1.41
CA GLN A 119 -17.87 0.64 -1.08
C GLN A 119 -18.38 0.86 0.35
N ASN A 120 -17.46 1.01 1.31
CA ASN A 120 -17.82 1.34 2.69
C ASN A 120 -18.44 2.74 2.79
N GLY A 121 -17.92 3.71 2.03
CA GLY A 121 -18.49 5.06 1.97
C GLY A 121 -19.90 5.05 1.42
N ALA A 122 -20.13 4.39 0.28
CA ALA A 122 -21.44 4.21 -0.33
C ALA A 122 -22.43 3.53 0.63
N LYS A 123 -21.99 2.49 1.35
CA LYS A 123 -22.79 1.83 2.38
C LYS A 123 -23.21 2.82 3.48
N HIS A 124 -22.29 3.57 4.06
CA HIS A 124 -22.61 4.55 5.12
C HIS A 124 -23.54 5.66 4.61
N MET A 125 -23.36 6.11 3.37
CA MET A 125 -24.24 7.09 2.74
C MET A 125 -25.66 6.52 2.57
N ALA A 126 -25.80 5.26 2.13
CA ALA A 126 -27.10 4.60 2.02
C ALA A 126 -27.76 4.40 3.39
N GLU A 127 -27.00 4.03 4.43
CA GLU A 127 -27.48 3.96 5.82
C GLU A 127 -27.94 5.34 6.34
N ALA A 128 -27.35 6.42 5.84
CA ALA A 128 -27.79 7.79 6.07
C ALA A 128 -28.92 8.24 5.12
N SER A 129 -29.58 7.30 4.43
CA SER A 129 -30.71 7.54 3.51
C SER A 129 -30.38 8.38 2.27
N VAL A 130 -29.11 8.47 1.87
CA VAL A 130 -28.69 9.12 0.61
C VAL A 130 -29.03 8.20 -0.57
N SER A 131 -29.55 8.77 -1.66
CA SER A 131 -29.99 7.99 -2.82
C SER A 131 -28.81 7.37 -3.60
N ALA A 132 -29.07 6.31 -4.36
CA ALA A 132 -28.04 5.70 -5.21
C ALA A 132 -27.48 6.69 -6.25
N GLU A 133 -28.35 7.53 -6.82
CA GLU A 133 -28.00 8.58 -7.77
C GLU A 133 -27.04 9.62 -7.15
N GLU A 134 -27.34 10.05 -5.92
CA GLU A 134 -26.51 10.99 -5.16
C GLU A 134 -25.16 10.38 -4.78
N ILE A 135 -25.15 9.12 -4.32
CA ILE A 135 -23.93 8.37 -4.01
C ILE A 135 -23.02 8.28 -5.24
N LEU A 136 -23.58 7.90 -6.39
CA LEU A 136 -22.80 7.79 -7.63
C LEU A 136 -22.26 9.15 -8.08
N THR A 137 -23.08 10.20 -8.01
CA THR A 137 -22.66 11.56 -8.38
C THR A 137 -21.56 12.10 -7.45
N PHE A 138 -21.59 11.72 -6.17
CA PHE A 138 -20.55 12.06 -5.20
C PHE A 138 -19.19 11.45 -5.56
N PHE A 139 -19.16 10.14 -5.87
CA PHE A 139 -17.92 9.43 -6.19
C PHE A 139 -17.45 9.63 -7.63
N TYR A 140 -18.36 9.85 -8.57
CA TYR A 140 -18.11 10.00 -10.00
C TYR A 140 -18.62 11.36 -10.46
N LYS A 141 -17.86 12.41 -10.12
CA LYS A 141 -18.24 13.80 -10.46
C LYS A 141 -18.55 13.94 -11.95
N GLY A 142 -19.75 14.44 -12.25
CA GLY A 142 -20.24 14.65 -13.62
C GLY A 142 -20.77 13.41 -14.33
N CYS A 143 -20.92 12.27 -13.64
CA CYS A 143 -21.59 11.12 -14.23
C CYS A 143 -23.08 11.39 -14.46
N GLN A 144 -23.66 10.71 -15.45
CA GLN A 144 -25.10 10.69 -15.70
C GLN A 144 -25.59 9.25 -15.72
N LEU A 145 -26.75 9.03 -15.11
CA LEU A 145 -27.43 7.74 -15.19
C LEU A 145 -28.29 7.69 -16.44
N LYS A 146 -28.15 6.61 -17.19
CA LYS A 146 -28.91 6.37 -18.41
C LYS A 146 -29.55 5.00 -18.35
N MET A 147 -30.86 4.96 -18.54
CA MET A 147 -31.58 3.72 -18.77
C MET A 147 -31.18 3.15 -20.13
N ILE A 148 -30.77 1.89 -20.13
CA ILE A 148 -30.43 1.14 -21.35
C ILE A 148 -31.65 0.28 -21.68
N SER A 149 -32.36 0.63 -22.75
CA SER A 149 -33.51 -0.08 -23.31
C SER A 149 -33.14 -0.80 -24.59
#